data_AF-A0A7W9LG66-F1
#
_entry.id   AF-A0A7W9LG66-F1
#
_cell.length_a   1.000
_cell.length_b   1.000
_cell.length_c   1.000
_cell.angle_alpha   90.00
_cell.angle_beta   90.00
_cell.angle_gamma   90.00
#
_symmetry.space_group_name_H-M   'P 1'
#
loop_
_entity.id
_entity.type
_entity.pdbx_description
1 polymer ?
#
loop_
_entity_poly.entity_id
_entity_poly.type
_entity_poly.pdbx_seq_one_letter_code
_entity_poly.pdbx_strand_id
1 'polypeptide(L)'
;MVDTNTGRIVGTLHQRDVLRVFIRPAEELAADIRAVLRDPAAFTVGIHQGVVTIGGVVEWKSQALALMEQLRLIEGVVDVRSEVTFDKDDLLIVPSGM
;
A
#
# COMPACT_ATOMS: atom_id res chain seq x y z
N MET A 1 2.67 2.84 -36.18
CA MET A 1 2.28 3.10 -37.58
C MET A 1 1.03 2.28 -37.85
N VAL A 2 -0.12 2.93 -38.00
CA VAL A 2 -1.42 2.28 -38.26
C VAL A 2 -1.65 2.28 -39.76
N ASP A 3 -2.05 1.14 -40.32
CA ASP A 3 -2.52 1.07 -41.71
C ASP A 3 -4.00 1.48 -41.79
N THR A 4 -4.29 2.47 -42.63
CA THR A 4 -5.56 3.20 -42.65
C THR A 4 -6.69 2.47 -43.39
N ASN A 5 -6.49 1.26 -43.94
CA ASN A 5 -7.50 0.67 -44.83
C ASN A 5 -8.32 -0.50 -44.25
N THR A 6 -8.04 -0.98 -43.03
CA THR A 6 -8.85 -2.07 -42.42
C THR A 6 -9.14 -1.90 -40.92
N GLY A 7 -8.68 -0.83 -40.28
CA GLY A 7 -9.02 -0.51 -38.88
C GLY A 7 -8.52 -1.54 -37.84
N ARG A 8 -7.64 -2.47 -38.20
CA ARG A 8 -7.14 -3.51 -37.29
C ARG A 8 -5.74 -3.17 -36.81
N ILE A 9 -5.64 -2.81 -35.53
CA ILE A 9 -4.36 -2.63 -34.84
C ILE A 9 -3.73 -4.02 -34.69
N VAL A 10 -2.64 -4.26 -35.41
CA VAL A 10 -1.81 -5.46 -35.23
C VAL A 10 -0.58 -5.04 -34.44
N GLY A 11 -0.71 -5.03 -33.11
CA GLY A 11 0.44 -5.05 -32.21
C GLY A 11 0.73 -6.50 -31.89
N THR A 12 1.92 -6.99 -32.25
CA THR A 12 2.35 -8.35 -31.93
C THR A 12 2.49 -8.48 -30.40
N LEU A 13 1.42 -8.90 -29.71
CA LEU A 13 1.51 -9.30 -28.32
C LEU A 13 2.14 -10.70 -28.29
N HIS A 14 3.32 -10.79 -27.69
CA HIS A 14 4.08 -12.04 -27.64
C HIS A 14 3.35 -13.03 -26.73
N GLN A 15 3.26 -14.30 -27.12
CA GLN A 15 2.54 -15.36 -26.40
C GLN A 15 3.01 -15.61 -24.95
N ARG A 16 4.12 -14.98 -24.52
CA ARG A 16 4.62 -14.99 -23.15
C ARG A 16 3.95 -13.93 -22.25
N ASP A 17 3.24 -12.96 -22.82
CA ASP A 17 2.51 -11.92 -22.08
C ASP A 17 1.07 -12.34 -21.70
N VAL A 18 0.60 -13.49 -22.20
CA VAL A 18 -0.79 -13.97 -22.04
C VAL A 18 -1.06 -14.65 -20.68
N LEU A 19 -0.05 -14.72 -19.80
CA LEU A 19 -0.19 -15.16 -18.41
C LEU A 19 -0.06 -14.03 -17.37
N ARG A 20 -0.19 -12.76 -17.76
CA ARG A 20 -0.50 -11.68 -16.80
C ARG A 20 -1.99 -11.76 -16.43
N VAL A 21 -2.35 -12.81 -15.71
CA VAL A 21 -3.61 -12.92 -14.98
C VAL A 21 -3.63 -11.79 -13.95
N PHE A 22 -4.32 -10.69 -14.27
CA PHE A 22 -4.95 -9.71 -13.37
C PHE A 22 -4.37 -9.50 -11.96
N ILE A 23 -3.06 -9.42 -11.81
CA ILE A 23 -2.45 -8.86 -10.60
C ILE A 23 -2.48 -7.35 -10.84
N ARG A 24 -3.24 -6.60 -10.02
CA ARG A 24 -3.10 -5.13 -9.94
C ARG A 24 -1.60 -4.84 -9.94
N PRO A 25 -1.06 -4.02 -10.87
CA PRO A 25 0.36 -3.75 -10.90
C PRO A 25 0.81 -3.30 -9.51
N ALA A 26 1.91 -3.85 -9.01
CA ALA A 26 2.42 -3.49 -7.67
C ALA A 26 2.61 -1.97 -7.52
N GLU A 27 2.81 -1.27 -8.63
CA GLU A 27 2.89 0.20 -8.73
C GLU A 27 1.57 0.91 -8.38
N GLU A 28 0.41 0.36 -8.76
CA GLU A 28 -0.90 0.92 -8.42
C GLU A 28 -1.18 0.76 -6.92
N LEU A 29 -0.91 -0.41 -6.35
CA LEU A 29 -1.01 -0.63 -4.91
C LEU A 29 -0.06 0.30 -4.14
N ALA A 30 1.15 0.50 -4.64
CA ALA A 30 2.11 1.43 -4.04
C ALA A 30 1.66 2.90 -4.14
N ALA A 31 0.90 3.27 -5.17
CA ALA A 31 0.32 4.61 -5.29
C ALA A 31 -0.82 4.80 -4.28
N ASP A 32 -1.72 3.82 -4.16
CA ASP A 32 -2.83 3.85 -3.20
C ASP A 32 -2.34 3.92 -1.75
N ILE A 33 -1.32 3.13 -1.41
CA ILE A 33 -0.68 3.19 -0.07
C ILE A 33 -0.08 4.58 0.18
N ARG A 34 0.63 5.16 -0.79
CA ARG A 34 1.20 6.51 -0.65
C ARG A 34 0.13 7.59 -0.51
N ALA A 35 -1.04 7.42 -1.12
CA ALA A 35 -2.14 8.38 -1.02
C ALA A 35 -2.78 8.41 0.38
N VAL A 36 -2.71 7.31 1.13
CA VAL A 36 -3.18 7.23 2.53
C VAL A 36 -2.19 7.88 3.50
N LEU A 37 -0.89 7.87 3.18
CA LEU A 37 0.14 8.45 4.04
C LEU A 37 0.10 9.98 4.01
N ARG A 38 -0.13 10.59 5.18
CA ARG A 38 -0.14 12.06 5.33
C ARG A 38 1.21 12.70 5.04
N ASP A 39 2.29 12.03 5.43
CA ASP A 39 3.67 12.39 5.10
C ASP A 39 4.41 11.14 4.61
N PRO A 40 4.38 10.83 3.31
CA PRO A 40 5.01 9.64 2.77
C PRO A 40 6.53 9.58 2.99
N ALA A 41 7.20 10.73 3.21
CA ALA A 41 8.64 10.77 3.43
C ALA A 41 9.04 10.33 4.85
N ALA A 42 8.11 10.40 5.80
CA ALA A 42 8.31 9.93 7.17
C ALA A 42 8.22 8.41 7.32
N PHE A 43 7.81 7.69 6.27
CA PHE A 43 7.61 6.24 6.29
C PHE A 43 8.43 5.52 5.23
N THR A 44 8.93 4.34 5.60
CA THR A 44 9.44 3.35 4.64
C THR A 44 8.32 2.37 4.32
N VAL A 45 8.14 2.05 3.04
CA VAL A 45 7.09 1.12 2.58
C VAL A 45 7.70 0.07 1.66
N GLY A 46 7.57 -1.20 2.05
CA GLY A 46 7.88 -2.36 1.22
C GLY A 46 6.59 -3.12 0.88
N ILE A 47 6.48 -3.63 -0.34
CA ILE A 47 5.34 -4.44 -0.78
C ILE A 47 5.87 -5.72 -1.40
N HIS A 48 5.45 -6.86 -0.88
CA HIS A 48 5.84 -8.16 -1.40
C HIS A 48 4.62 -9.10 -1.42
N GLN A 49 4.17 -9.48 -2.61
CA GLN A 49 3.02 -10.39 -2.79
C GLN A 49 1.76 -9.91 -2.03
N GLY A 50 1.48 -8.60 -2.07
CA GLY A 50 0.34 -7.98 -1.37
C GLY A 50 0.54 -7.78 0.14
N VAL A 51 1.66 -8.25 0.72
CA VAL A 51 2.02 -7.95 2.11
C VAL A 51 2.75 -6.62 2.16
N VAL A 52 2.19 -5.66 2.91
CA VAL A 52 2.77 -4.34 3.12
C VAL A 52 3.60 -4.36 4.40
N THR A 53 4.85 -3.94 4.32
CA THR A 53 5.69 -3.66 5.50
C THR A 53 5.87 -2.16 5.58
N ILE A 54 5.51 -1.57 6.71
CA ILE A 54 5.61 -0.12 6.94
C ILE A 54 6.44 0.16 8.19
N GLY A 55 7.44 1.02 8.05
CA GLY A 55 8.27 1.51 9.14
C GLY A 55 8.25 3.04 9.21
N GLY A 56 8.60 3.60 10.37
CA GLY A 56 8.59 5.04 10.61
C GLY A 56 8.30 5.37 12.07
N VAL A 57 8.14 6.66 12.36
CA VAL A 57 7.80 7.15 13.69
C VAL A 57 6.54 8.00 13.63
N VAL A 58 5.62 7.75 14.54
CA VAL A 58 4.44 8.60 14.78
C VAL A 58 4.47 9.14 16.19
N GLU A 59 3.71 10.21 16.43
CA GLU A 59 3.66 10.79 17.77
C GLU A 59 2.83 9.91 18.73
N TRP A 60 1.72 9.33 18.25
CA TRP A 60 0.74 8.63 19.11
C TRP A 60 0.53 7.17 18.67
N LYS A 61 0.40 6.25 19.63
CA LYS A 61 0.13 4.84 19.35
C LYS A 61 -1.19 4.63 18.60
N SER A 62 -2.23 5.39 18.95
CA SER A 62 -3.50 5.37 18.22
C SER A 62 -3.35 5.69 16.73
N GLN A 63 -2.42 6.58 16.35
CA GLN A 63 -2.13 6.89 14.95
C GLN A 63 -1.51 5.71 14.21
N ALA A 64 -0.57 5.00 14.84
CA ALA A 64 0.02 3.80 14.25
C ALA A 64 -1.05 2.72 14.00
N LEU A 65 -1.96 2.51 14.96
CA LEU A 65 -3.07 1.57 14.81
C LEU A 65 -4.02 1.97 13.68
N ALA A 66 -4.48 3.23 13.66
CA ALA A 66 -5.38 3.73 12.64
C ALA A 66 -4.77 3.63 11.24
N LEU A 67 -3.47 3.93 11.10
CA LEU A 67 -2.76 3.78 9.83
C LEU A 67 -2.75 2.32 9.36
N MET A 68 -2.42 1.37 10.25
CA MET A 68 -2.46 -0.05 9.88
C MET A 68 -3.85 -0.50 9.44
N GLU A 69 -4.90 -0.06 10.12
CA GLU A 69 -6.29 -0.37 9.76
C GLU A 69 -6.66 0.19 8.39
N GLN A 70 -6.31 1.46 8.12
CA GLN A 70 -6.55 2.08 6.81
C GLN A 70 -5.83 1.34 5.68
N LEU A 71 -4.58 0.94 5.88
CA LEU A 71 -3.83 0.18 4.88
C LEU A 71 -4.44 -1.19 4.60
N ARG A 72 -4.98 -1.88 5.62
CA ARG A 72 -5.67 -3.17 5.47
C ARG A 72 -6.95 -3.08 4.64
N LEU A 73 -7.54 -1.90 4.49
CA LEU A 73 -8.75 -1.68 3.70
C LEU A 73 -8.45 -1.45 2.20
N ILE A 74 -7.19 -1.27 1.82
CA ILE A 74 -6.80 -1.05 0.42
C ILE A 74 -6.92 -2.35 -0.37
N GLU A 75 -7.59 -2.30 -1.52
CA GLU A 75 -7.73 -3.43 -2.43
C GLU A 75 -6.35 -3.97 -2.87
N GLY A 76 -6.14 -5.27 -2.71
CA GLY A 76 -4.87 -5.93 -3.02
C GLY A 76 -3.88 -6.01 -1.87
N VAL A 77 -4.18 -5.38 -0.71
CA VAL A 77 -3.47 -5.65 0.53
C VAL A 77 -3.96 -6.97 1.12
N VAL A 78 -3.02 -7.87 1.35
CA VAL A 78 -3.25 -9.19 1.95
C VAL A 78 -3.00 -9.14 3.46
N ASP A 79 -1.93 -8.48 3.87
CA ASP A 79 -1.57 -8.27 5.27
C ASP A 79 -0.70 -7.02 5.42
N VAL A 80 -0.66 -6.46 6.63
CA VAL A 80 0.15 -5.30 6.98
C VAL A 80 1.01 -5.64 8.19
N ARG A 81 2.33 -5.61 7.99
CA ARG A 81 3.36 -5.71 9.03
C ARG A 81 3.83 -4.31 9.39
N SER A 82 3.78 -4.00 10.68
CA SER A 82 4.19 -2.69 11.18
C SER A 82 5.48 -2.80 11.96
N GLU A 83 6.42 -1.95 11.58
CA GLU A 83 7.64 -1.60 12.29
C GLU A 83 7.57 -0.13 12.74
N VAL A 84 6.37 0.46 12.74
CA VAL A 84 6.13 1.84 13.16
C VAL A 84 6.22 1.94 14.67
N THR A 85 7.06 2.86 15.15
CA THR A 85 7.19 3.19 16.57
C THR A 85 6.41 4.44 16.93
N PHE A 86 6.08 4.61 18.22
CA PHE A 86 5.34 5.76 18.72
C PHE A 86 6.04 6.40 19.93
N ASP A 87 5.92 7.71 20.06
CA ASP A 87 6.49 8.46 21.20
C ASP A 87 5.56 8.46 22.43
N LYS A 88 4.24 8.47 22.21
CA LYS A 88 3.20 8.54 23.25
C LYS A 88 2.22 7.37 23.13
N ASP A 89 2.03 6.66 24.24
CA ASP A 89 0.98 5.63 24.37
C ASP A 89 -0.28 6.25 25.00
N ASP A 90 -1.20 6.70 24.16
CA ASP A 90 -2.50 7.27 24.53
C ASP A 90 -3.61 6.23 24.72
N LEU A 91 -3.32 4.96 24.47
CA LEU A 91 -4.27 3.87 24.65
C LEU A 91 -4.18 3.26 26.05
N LEU A 92 -3.09 3.54 26.76
CA LEU A 92 -2.98 3.24 28.18
C LEU A 92 -3.75 4.28 28.98
N ILE A 93 -5.01 3.97 29.30
CA ILE A 93 -5.70 4.61 30.42
C ILE A 93 -4.99 4.12 31.68
N VAL A 94 -4.02 4.90 32.18
CA VAL A 94 -3.58 4.74 33.56
C VAL A 94 -4.76 5.17 34.43
N PRO A 95 -5.36 4.29 35.26
CA PRO A 95 -6.31 4.75 36.25
C PRO A 95 -5.51 5.65 37.18
N SER A 96 -5.71 6.96 37.07
CA SER A 96 -5.25 7.91 38.08
C SER A 96 -6.04 7.59 39.34
N GLY A 97 -5.50 6.69 40.15
CA GLY A 97 -5.99 6.44 41.48
C GLY A 97 -5.74 7.68 42.33
N MET A 98 -6.79 8.47 42.52
CA MET A 98 -7.00 9.23 43.75
C MET A 98 -8.49 9.37 44.03
#